data_AF-A0A847X1N0-F1
#
_entry.id   AF-A0A847X1N0-F1
#
_cell.length_a   1.000
_cell.length_b   1.000
_cell.length_c   1.000
_cell.angle_alpha   90.00
_cell.angle_beta   90.00
_cell.angle_gamma   90.00
#
_symmetry.space_group_name_H-M   'P 1'
#
loop_
_entity.id
_entity.type
_entity.pdbx_description
1 polymer ?
#
loop_
_entity_poly.entity_id
_entity_poly.type
_entity_poly.pdbx_seq_one_letter_code
_entity_poly.pdbx_strand_id
1 'polypeptide(L)'
;PKRAVDVRRSLQRAVDIPSHAQPLFDALREARLKLARQQGVPPYVIFHDATLRAMALAQPTHPHDMLNLPGVGQGKLDRYGDAFLTVVREHLNG
;
A
#
# COMPACT_ATOMS: atom_id res chain seq x y z
N PRO A 1 7.52 -27.48 6.41
CA PRO A 1 7.26 -27.11 5.00
C PRO A 1 7.06 -25.58 4.82
N LYS A 2 8.16 -24.84 4.61
CA LYS A 2 8.11 -23.37 4.36
C LYS A 2 7.73 -23.01 2.92
N ARG A 3 8.14 -23.85 1.95
CA ARG A 3 7.94 -23.64 0.50
C ARG A 3 6.48 -23.41 0.06
N ALA A 4 5.50 -24.10 0.64
CA ALA A 4 4.09 -23.97 0.22
C ALA A 4 3.43 -22.66 0.69
N VAL A 5 3.87 -22.10 1.82
CA VAL A 5 3.39 -20.81 2.33
C VAL A 5 3.97 -19.68 1.50
N ASP A 6 5.25 -19.78 1.13
CA ASP A 6 5.93 -18.81 0.28
C ASP A 6 5.30 -18.77 -1.13
N VAL A 7 4.97 -19.93 -1.69
CA VAL A 7 4.29 -20.04 -3.00
C VAL A 7 2.85 -19.50 -2.96
N ARG A 8 2.06 -19.80 -1.92
CA ARG A 8 0.70 -19.21 -1.80
C ARG A 8 0.74 -17.69 -1.60
N ARG A 9 1.73 -17.19 -0.87
CA ARG A 9 1.95 -15.75 -0.69
C ARG A 9 2.41 -15.07 -1.98
N SER A 10 3.24 -15.72 -2.80
CA SER A 10 3.61 -15.19 -4.12
C SER A 10 2.45 -15.23 -5.11
N LEU A 11 1.59 -16.26 -5.07
CA LEU A 11 0.38 -16.34 -5.89
C LEU A 11 -0.70 -15.32 -5.46
N GLN A 12 -0.85 -15.04 -4.16
CA GLN A 12 -1.76 -13.98 -3.68
C GLN A 12 -1.26 -12.55 -3.98
N ARG A 13 0.04 -12.38 -4.26
CA ARG A 13 0.58 -11.12 -4.80
C ARG A 13 0.15 -10.91 -6.25
N ALA A 14 -0.08 -11.99 -7.00
CA ALA A 14 -0.56 -11.99 -8.37
C ALA A 14 -2.10 -11.93 -8.48
N VAL A 15 -2.76 -11.13 -7.64
CA VAL A 15 -4.05 -10.57 -8.05
C VAL A 15 -3.68 -9.42 -8.97
N ASP A 16 -3.83 -9.63 -10.27
CA ASP A 16 -3.31 -8.76 -11.32
C ASP A 16 -3.75 -7.31 -11.09
N ILE A 17 -2.79 -6.47 -10.71
CA ILE A 17 -2.97 -5.03 -10.79
C ILE A 17 -2.74 -4.64 -12.26
N PRO A 18 -3.55 -3.72 -12.83
CA PRO A 18 -3.31 -3.24 -14.18
C PRO A 18 -1.88 -2.72 -14.34
N SER A 19 -1.26 -2.98 -15.50
CA SER A 19 0.14 -2.62 -15.74
C SER A 19 0.44 -1.14 -15.51
N HIS A 20 -0.52 -0.24 -15.76
CA HIS A 20 -0.36 1.19 -15.50
C HIS A 20 -0.29 1.55 -14.01
N ALA A 21 -0.89 0.73 -13.13
CA ALA A 21 -0.91 0.96 -11.68
C ALA A 21 0.19 0.18 -10.95
N GLN A 22 0.88 -0.74 -11.64
CA GLN A 22 1.98 -1.54 -11.09
C GLN A 22 3.11 -0.65 -10.49
N PRO A 23 3.60 0.41 -11.16
CA PRO A 23 4.69 1.22 -10.61
C PRO A 23 4.32 1.91 -9.29
N LEU A 24 3.13 2.50 -9.21
CA LEU A 24 2.64 3.11 -7.96
C LEU A 24 2.48 2.07 -6.87
N PHE A 25 1.91 0.90 -7.20
CA PHE A 25 1.75 -0.16 -6.22
C PHE A 25 3.08 -0.62 -5.62
N ASP A 26 4.13 -0.74 -6.43
CA ASP A 26 5.46 -1.10 -5.95
C ASP A 26 6.05 -0.01 -5.03
N ALA A 27 5.93 1.27 -5.41
CA ALA A 27 6.35 2.39 -4.56
C ALA A 27 5.61 2.40 -3.20
N LEU A 28 4.30 2.13 -3.20
CA LEU A 28 3.51 2.02 -1.98
C LEU A 28 3.92 0.80 -1.12
N ARG A 29 4.33 -0.32 -1.74
CA ARG A 29 4.87 -1.48 -1.00
C ARG A 29 6.18 -1.14 -0.31
N GLU A 30 7.05 -0.38 -0.97
CA GLU A 30 8.32 0.07 -0.40
C GLU A 30 8.12 1.02 0.78
N ALA A 31 7.24 2.01 0.65
CA ALA A 31 6.89 2.91 1.74
C ALA A 31 6.34 2.16 2.95
N ARG A 32 5.44 1.19 2.72
CA ARG A 32 4.93 0.31 3.76
C ARG A 32 6.03 -0.49 4.45
N LEU A 33 6.95 -1.06 3.69
CA LEU A 33 8.05 -1.84 4.24
C LEU A 33 8.98 -0.98 5.09
N LYS A 34 9.27 0.25 4.65
CA LYS A 34 10.08 1.22 5.40
C LYS A 34 9.43 1.55 6.74
N LEU A 35 8.16 1.93 6.75
CA LEU A 35 7.41 2.26 7.98
C LEU A 35 7.31 1.06 8.93
N ALA A 36 7.03 -0.12 8.39
CA ALA A 36 6.93 -1.35 9.18
C ALA A 36 8.25 -1.69 9.87
N ARG A 37 9.38 -1.55 9.16
CA ARG A 37 10.73 -1.72 9.73
C ARG A 37 11.02 -0.71 10.82
N GLN A 38 10.69 0.57 10.60
CA GLN A 38 10.88 1.64 11.59
C GLN A 38 10.10 1.38 12.88
N GLN A 39 8.92 0.79 12.78
CA GLN A 39 8.06 0.49 13.94
C GLN A 39 8.26 -0.91 14.52
N GLY A 40 9.13 -1.74 13.93
CA GLY A 40 9.32 -3.13 14.36
C GLY A 40 8.08 -4.01 14.22
N VAL A 41 7.16 -3.66 13.31
CA VAL A 41 5.90 -4.40 13.10
C VAL A 41 5.88 -5.12 11.76
N PRO A 42 5.09 -6.19 11.60
CA PRO A 42 4.84 -6.77 10.28
C PRO A 42 4.21 -5.77 9.31
N PRO A 43 4.58 -5.74 8.01
CA PRO A 43 4.08 -4.74 7.05
C PRO A 43 2.56 -4.62 6.93
N TYR A 44 1.84 -5.74 7.07
CA TYR A 44 0.37 -5.74 6.98
C TYR A 44 -0.31 -4.91 8.09
N VAL A 45 0.38 -4.62 9.21
CA VAL A 45 -0.10 -3.77 10.30
C VAL A 45 -0.29 -2.32 9.82
N ILE A 46 0.57 -1.87 8.91
CA ILE A 46 0.45 -0.55 8.30
C ILE A 46 -0.75 -0.56 7.33
N PHE A 47 -0.66 -1.33 6.25
CA PHE A 47 -1.76 -1.55 5.29
C PHE A 47 -1.68 -2.95 4.67
N HIS A 48 -2.82 -3.57 4.39
CA HIS A 48 -2.87 -4.80 3.60
C HIS A 48 -2.61 -4.51 2.10
N ASP A 49 -2.23 -5.53 1.33
CA ASP A 49 -2.04 -5.39 -0.13
C ASP A 49 -3.31 -4.91 -0.82
N ALA A 50 -4.50 -5.27 -0.32
CA ALA A 50 -5.78 -4.80 -0.85
C ALA A 50 -5.92 -3.26 -0.76
N THR A 51 -5.54 -2.65 0.37
CA THR A 51 -5.56 -1.20 0.53
C THR A 51 -4.53 -0.53 -0.36
N LEU A 52 -3.33 -1.11 -0.50
CA LEU A 52 -2.31 -0.56 -1.41
C LEU A 52 -2.75 -0.64 -2.88
N ARG A 53 -3.41 -1.72 -3.30
CA ARG A 53 -4.00 -1.82 -4.64
C ARG A 53 -5.10 -0.78 -4.86
N ALA A 54 -6.01 -0.63 -3.90
CA ALA A 54 -7.05 0.39 -3.97
C ALA A 54 -6.45 1.81 -4.10
N MET A 55 -5.39 2.09 -3.33
CA MET A 55 -4.66 3.37 -3.40
C MET A 55 -3.95 3.57 -4.74
N ALA A 56 -3.33 2.52 -5.29
CA ALA A 56 -2.68 2.58 -6.59
C ALA A 56 -3.67 2.83 -7.74
N LEU A 57 -4.88 2.27 -7.64
CA LEU A 57 -5.96 2.46 -8.62
C LEU A 57 -6.65 3.82 -8.49
N ALA A 58 -6.89 4.28 -7.25
CA ALA A 58 -7.62 5.52 -6.98
C ALA A 58 -6.74 6.76 -7.01
N GLN A 59 -5.42 6.60 -6.82
CA GLN A 59 -4.42 7.69 -6.82
C GLN A 59 -4.83 8.87 -5.92
N PRO A 60 -5.18 8.66 -4.64
CA PRO A 60 -5.66 9.72 -3.76
C PRO A 60 -4.57 10.78 -3.55
N THR A 61 -4.95 12.04 -3.68
CA THR A 61 -4.05 13.17 -3.47
C THR A 61 -4.38 13.97 -2.22
N HIS A 62 -5.53 13.69 -1.59
CA HIS A 62 -5.99 14.34 -0.36
C HIS A 62 -6.36 13.32 0.74
N PRO A 63 -6.28 13.71 2.03
CA PRO A 63 -6.66 12.85 3.15
C PRO A 63 -8.10 12.30 3.07
N HIS A 64 -9.04 13.12 2.58
CA HIS A 64 -10.44 12.72 2.42
C HIS A 64 -10.59 11.56 1.41
N ASP A 65 -9.81 11.58 0.33
CA ASP A 65 -9.85 10.52 -0.69
C ASP A 65 -9.37 9.18 -0.12
N MET A 66 -8.38 9.22 0.80
CA MET A 66 -7.90 8.03 1.47
C MET A 66 -8.96 7.40 2.39
N LEU A 67 -9.82 8.18 3.04
CA LEU A 67 -10.89 7.65 3.90
C LEU A 67 -11.94 6.87 3.12
N ASN A 68 -12.07 7.12 1.82
CA ASN A 68 -12.95 6.34 0.95
C ASN A 68 -12.35 4.98 0.56
N LEU A 69 -11.08 4.71 0.90
CA LEU A 69 -10.41 3.45 0.56
C LEU A 69 -10.66 2.35 1.59
N PRO A 70 -10.84 1.10 1.15
CA PRO A 70 -11.05 -0.03 2.05
C PRO A 70 -9.83 -0.24 2.97
N GLY A 71 -10.10 -0.36 4.27
CA GLY A 71 -9.07 -0.60 5.28
C GLY A 71 -8.27 0.65 5.70
N VAL A 72 -8.71 1.85 5.30
CA VAL A 72 -8.23 3.13 5.82
C VAL A 72 -9.30 3.73 6.74
N GLY A 73 -9.09 3.65 8.04
CA GLY A 73 -9.86 4.41 9.02
C GLY A 73 -9.08 5.62 9.54
N GLN A 74 -9.73 6.49 10.30
CA GLN A 74 -9.14 7.73 10.83
C GLN A 74 -7.78 7.50 11.50
N GLY A 75 -7.67 6.54 12.42
CA GLY A 75 -6.40 6.27 13.11
C GLY A 75 -5.27 5.73 12.23
N LYS A 76 -5.55 5.24 11.01
CA LYS A 76 -4.52 4.92 10.01
C LYS A 76 -4.20 6.12 9.14
N LEU A 77 -5.20 6.92 8.79
CA LEU A 77 -5.00 8.19 8.12
C LEU A 77 -4.07 9.09 8.95
N ASP A 78 -4.34 9.26 10.24
CA ASP A 78 -3.54 10.12 11.12
C ASP A 78 -2.09 9.64 11.23
N ARG A 79 -1.87 8.32 11.24
CA ARG A 79 -0.53 7.73 11.41
C ARG A 79 0.28 7.64 10.13
N TYR A 80 -0.37 7.39 9.00
CA TYR A 80 0.30 6.98 7.76
C TYR A 80 -0.11 7.82 6.55
N GLY A 81 -1.17 8.61 6.64
CA GLY A 81 -1.75 9.37 5.53
C GLY A 81 -0.71 10.18 4.77
N ASP A 82 -0.01 11.08 5.47
CA ASP A 82 1.00 11.95 4.87
C ASP A 82 2.10 11.18 4.12
N ALA A 83 2.58 10.07 4.70
CA ALA A 83 3.63 9.27 4.09
C ALA A 83 3.17 8.65 2.78
N PHE A 84 1.95 8.13 2.72
CA PHE A 84 1.42 7.49 1.51
C PHE A 84 0.92 8.50 0.48
N LEU A 85 0.30 9.61 0.90
CA LEU A 85 -0.07 10.71 0.01
C LEU A 85 1.15 11.34 -0.67
N THR A 86 2.28 11.40 0.03
CA THR A 86 3.54 11.86 -0.55
C THR A 86 3.98 10.96 -1.69
N VAL A 87 3.98 9.64 -1.49
CA VAL A 87 4.32 8.67 -2.55
C VAL A 87 3.39 8.79 -3.76
N VAL A 88 2.09 8.93 -3.55
CA VAL A 88 1.13 9.10 -4.66
C VAL A 88 1.42 10.38 -5.43
N ARG A 89 1.61 11.51 -4.73
CA ARG A 89 1.91 12.81 -5.37
C ARG A 89 3.24 12.80 -6.12
N GLU A 90 4.28 12.19 -5.57
CA GLU A 90 5.57 12.03 -6.24
C GLU A 90 5.44 11.19 -7.51
N HIS A 91 4.67 10.10 -7.45
CA HIS A 91 4.43 9.25 -8.60
C HIS A 91 3.67 9.96 -9.74
N LEU A 92 2.76 10.87 -9.43
CA LEU A 92 1.99 11.63 -10.43
C LEU A 92 2.78 12.77 -11.09
N ASN A 93 3.85 13.23 -10.45
CA ASN A 93 4.67 14.35 -10.91
C ASN A 93 5.93 13.91 -11.70
N GLY A 94 6.14 12.60 -11.87
CA GLY A 94 7.25 12.01 -12.63
C GLY A 94 6.76 11.23 -13.83
#